data_AF-A0A975HPR6-F1
#
_entry.id   AF-A0A975HPR6-F1
#
_cell.length_a   1.000
_cell.length_b   1.000
_cell.length_c   1.000
_cell.angle_alpha   90.00
_cell.angle_beta   90.00
_cell.angle_gamma   90.00
#
_symmetry.space_group_name_H-M   'P 1'
#
loop_
_entity.id
_entity.type
_entity.pdbx_description
1 polymer ?
#
loop_
_entity_poly.entity_id
_entity_poly.type
_entity_poly.pdbx_seq_one_letter_code
_entity_poly.pdbx_strand_id
1 'polypeptide(L)'
;MFKSILLSTVLCASFASTAADVVLFRHAEKLDDADPSLTTAGEARAKRIANLIEPLSPTALYSTDYNRTQQTIAPLAKKAQLQVLSYDPRQLAAFAESLREMEGVVVVAGHSNTTPELVKILSGTTWPIDESTFDDLFILKQTEHGFEFNHYSSNATSLTEK
;
A
#
# COMPACT_ATOMS: atom_id res chain seq x y z
N MET A 1 11.71 1.60 64.03
CA MET A 1 12.29 1.82 62.69
C MET A 1 11.41 1.11 61.67
N PHE A 2 10.46 1.81 61.06
CA PHE A 2 9.56 1.25 60.05
C PHE A 2 10.25 1.28 58.69
N LYS A 3 10.55 0.10 58.12
CA LYS A 3 11.03 -0.03 56.74
C LYS A 3 9.81 0.00 55.82
N SER A 4 9.54 1.13 55.20
CA SER A 4 8.59 1.22 54.08
C SER A 4 9.18 0.53 52.86
N ILE A 5 8.52 -0.53 52.39
CA ILE A 5 8.80 -1.18 51.11
C ILE A 5 7.88 -0.50 50.09
N LEU A 6 8.44 0.31 49.19
CA LEU A 6 7.73 0.87 48.06
C LEU A 6 7.64 -0.21 46.98
N LEU A 7 6.47 -0.82 46.80
CA LEU A 7 6.19 -1.74 45.72
C LEU A 7 5.90 -0.91 44.46
N SER A 8 6.92 -0.73 43.61
CA SER A 8 6.79 -0.03 42.33
C SER A 8 6.15 -0.98 41.32
N THR A 9 4.87 -0.77 41.04
CA THR A 9 4.15 -1.43 39.94
C THR A 9 4.70 -0.91 38.62
N VAL A 10 5.54 -1.71 37.96
CA VAL A 10 5.93 -1.49 36.57
C VAL A 10 4.70 -1.82 35.72
N LEU A 11 4.02 -0.79 35.23
CA LEU A 11 2.99 -0.91 34.21
C LEU A 11 3.68 -1.27 32.89
N CYS A 12 3.77 -2.56 32.60
CA CYS A 12 4.24 -3.04 31.31
C CYS A 12 3.14 -2.74 30.28
N ALA A 13 3.24 -1.61 29.58
CA ALA A 13 2.39 -1.33 28.45
C ALA A 13 2.79 -2.28 27.32
N SER A 14 2.01 -3.34 27.13
CA SER A 14 2.13 -4.21 25.96
C SER A 14 1.80 -3.38 24.73
N PHE A 15 2.82 -2.93 23.99
CA PHE A 15 2.60 -2.45 22.63
C PHE A 15 2.20 -3.67 21.80
N ALA A 16 0.89 -3.81 21.54
CA ALA A 16 0.44 -4.72 20.51
C ALA A 16 0.99 -4.18 19.18
N SER A 17 1.91 -4.92 18.57
CA SER A 17 2.38 -4.66 17.20
C SER A 17 1.16 -4.75 16.29
N THR A 18 0.72 -3.62 15.74
CA THR A 18 -0.36 -3.60 14.76
C THR A 18 0.25 -3.90 13.41
N ALA A 19 0.05 -5.13 12.97
CA ALA A 19 0.44 -5.59 11.66
C ALA A 19 -0.03 -4.65 10.53
N ALA A 20 0.72 -4.62 9.41
CA ALA A 20 0.45 -3.66 8.35
C ALA A 20 -0.85 -3.89 7.58
N ASP A 21 -1.55 -2.79 7.29
CA ASP A 21 -2.55 -2.73 6.23
C ASP A 21 -1.81 -2.43 4.91
N VAL A 22 -1.98 -3.28 3.90
CA VAL A 22 -1.29 -3.14 2.61
C VAL A 22 -2.27 -2.63 1.55
N VAL A 23 -2.00 -1.44 1.01
CA VAL A 23 -2.76 -0.83 -0.10
C VAL A 23 -1.99 -1.04 -1.40
N LEU A 24 -2.60 -1.72 -2.37
CA LEU A 24 -1.98 -2.11 -3.63
C LEU A 24 -2.73 -1.49 -4.80
N PHE A 25 -2.01 -0.95 -5.78
CA PHE A 25 -2.60 -0.50 -7.04
C PHE A 25 -1.63 -0.62 -8.20
N ARG A 26 -2.16 -0.62 -9.42
CA ARG A 26 -1.39 -0.53 -10.67
C ARG A 26 -1.14 0.93 -11.02
N HIS A 27 -0.02 1.25 -11.67
CA HIS A 27 0.20 2.58 -12.27
C HIS A 27 -1.02 3.08 -13.08
N ALA A 28 -1.17 4.39 -13.23
CA ALA A 28 -2.23 5.00 -14.02
C ALA A 28 -1.94 4.98 -15.54
N GLU A 29 -2.85 5.54 -16.34
CA GLU A 29 -2.79 5.59 -17.80
C GLU A 29 -1.47 6.21 -18.30
N LYS A 30 -0.77 5.48 -19.17
CA LYS A 30 0.56 5.81 -19.68
C LYS A 30 0.55 6.12 -21.18
N LEU A 31 1.57 6.83 -21.65
CA LEU A 31 1.87 6.98 -23.07
C LEU A 31 2.32 5.63 -23.68
N ASP A 32 2.48 5.62 -25.01
CA ASP A 32 2.96 4.45 -25.76
C ASP A 32 4.41 4.66 -26.20
N ASP A 33 5.33 4.41 -25.27
CA ASP A 33 6.77 4.39 -25.49
C ASP A 33 7.43 3.30 -24.60
N ALA A 34 8.77 3.20 -24.60
CA ALA A 34 9.50 2.13 -23.92
C ALA A 34 9.46 2.19 -22.37
N ASP A 35 9.56 3.38 -21.78
CA ASP A 35 9.33 3.59 -20.34
C ASP A 35 8.46 4.83 -20.14
N PRO A 36 7.15 4.67 -20.41
CA PRO A 36 6.29 5.79 -20.69
C PRO A 36 5.96 6.55 -19.43
N SER A 37 5.94 7.87 -19.61
CA SER A 37 5.31 8.77 -18.65
C SER A 37 3.79 8.63 -18.68
N LEU A 38 3.14 9.18 -17.66
CA LEU A 38 1.69 9.23 -17.59
C LEU A 38 1.12 10.13 -18.69
N THR A 39 -0.07 9.76 -19.16
CA THR A 39 -0.92 10.67 -19.93
C THR A 39 -1.53 11.72 -18.99
N THR A 40 -2.13 12.78 -19.54
CA THR A 40 -2.91 13.75 -18.74
C THR A 40 -4.03 13.08 -17.93
N ALA A 41 -4.68 12.05 -18.49
CA ALA A 41 -5.68 11.27 -17.77
C ALA A 41 -5.05 10.49 -16.59
N GLY A 42 -3.87 9.91 -16.81
CA GLY A 42 -3.10 9.20 -15.80
C GLY A 42 -2.62 10.11 -14.66
N GLU A 43 -2.14 11.31 -14.97
CA GLU A 43 -1.79 12.32 -13.96
C GLU A 43 -3.01 12.73 -13.12
N ALA A 44 -4.17 12.89 -13.75
CA ALA A 44 -5.40 13.19 -13.03
C ALA A 44 -5.82 12.02 -12.11
N ARG A 45 -5.65 10.78 -12.58
CA ARG A 45 -5.91 9.58 -11.76
C ARG A 45 -4.93 9.45 -10.60
N ALA A 46 -3.65 9.68 -10.83
CA ALA A 46 -2.63 9.68 -9.78
C ALA A 46 -2.99 10.65 -8.63
N LYS A 47 -3.48 11.84 -8.97
CA LYS A 47 -3.99 12.81 -7.97
C LYS A 47 -5.22 12.29 -7.22
N ARG A 48 -6.15 11.60 -7.90
CA ARG A 48 -7.33 11.00 -7.26
C ARG A 48 -6.95 9.87 -6.30
N ILE A 49 -6.12 8.94 -6.74
CA ILE A 49 -5.58 7.85 -5.91
C ILE A 49 -4.92 8.44 -4.65
N ALA A 50 -4.10 9.47 -4.81
CA ALA A 50 -3.45 10.13 -3.67
C ALA A 50 -4.45 10.75 -2.68
N ASN A 51 -5.53 11.36 -3.17
CA ASN A 51 -6.57 11.92 -2.30
C ASN A 51 -7.37 10.83 -1.57
N LEU A 52 -7.53 9.65 -2.17
CA LEU A 52 -8.25 8.53 -1.55
C LEU A 52 -7.42 7.85 -0.46
N ILE A 53 -6.11 7.70 -0.69
CA ILE A 53 -5.22 6.95 0.20
C ILE A 53 -4.66 7.81 1.33
N GLU A 54 -4.42 9.11 1.12
CA GLU A 54 -3.81 9.97 2.15
C GLU A 54 -4.56 9.99 3.50
N PRO A 55 -5.90 9.97 3.56
CA PRO A 55 -6.63 9.89 4.82
C PRO A 55 -6.35 8.61 5.63
N LEU A 56 -5.85 7.55 5.00
CA LEU A 56 -5.42 6.32 5.69
C LEU A 56 -4.10 6.51 6.44
N SER A 57 -3.44 7.67 6.33
CA SER A 57 -2.17 7.99 7.00
C SER A 57 -1.06 6.97 6.69
N PRO A 58 -0.65 6.84 5.41
CA PRO A 58 0.40 5.91 5.01
C PRO A 58 1.70 6.14 5.78
N THR A 59 2.38 5.05 6.14
CA THR A 59 3.66 5.05 6.86
C THR A 59 4.85 4.70 5.95
N ALA A 60 4.59 3.98 4.85
CA ALA A 60 5.61 3.63 3.85
C ALA A 60 5.02 3.57 2.44
N LEU A 61 5.83 3.96 1.45
CA LEU A 61 5.45 3.97 0.03
C LEU A 61 6.47 3.18 -0.78
N TYR A 62 6.01 2.27 -1.63
CA TYR A 62 6.82 1.47 -2.52
C TYR A 62 6.36 1.61 -3.97
N SER A 63 7.31 1.58 -4.91
CA SER A 63 7.06 1.54 -6.35
C SER A 63 8.18 0.79 -7.05
N THR A 64 7.89 0.20 -8.21
CA THR A 64 8.96 -0.15 -9.15
C THR A 64 9.62 1.11 -9.72
N ASP A 65 10.80 0.98 -10.34
CA ASP A 65 11.55 2.12 -10.88
C ASP A 65 11.02 2.71 -12.19
N TYR A 66 10.01 2.10 -12.81
CA TYR A 66 9.43 2.61 -14.06
C TYR A 66 8.79 3.99 -13.89
N ASN A 67 8.93 4.85 -14.90
CA ASN A 67 8.40 6.22 -14.90
C ASN A 67 6.91 6.25 -14.52
N ARG A 68 6.09 5.41 -15.15
CA ARG A 68 4.65 5.35 -14.88
C ARG A 68 4.29 5.02 -13.43
N THR A 69 5.00 4.10 -12.77
CA THR A 69 4.71 3.75 -11.36
C THR A 69 5.15 4.86 -10.42
N GLN A 70 6.35 5.39 -10.64
CA GLN A 70 6.90 6.51 -9.86
C GLN A 70 6.01 7.76 -9.96
N GLN A 71 5.61 8.13 -11.18
CA GLN A 71 4.73 9.27 -11.42
C GLN A 71 3.31 9.06 -10.85
N THR A 72 2.83 7.81 -10.78
CA THR A 72 1.51 7.52 -10.20
C THR A 72 1.51 7.71 -8.69
N ILE A 73 2.55 7.25 -7.98
CA ILE A 73 2.62 7.36 -6.52
C ILE A 73 3.13 8.72 -6.03
N ALA A 74 3.84 9.48 -6.88
CA ALA A 74 4.44 10.77 -6.51
C ALA A 74 3.48 11.79 -5.87
N PRO A 75 2.22 11.96 -6.32
CA PRO A 75 1.29 12.87 -5.65
C PRO A 75 0.98 12.46 -4.21
N LEU A 76 0.91 11.16 -3.92
CA LEU A 76 0.72 10.63 -2.57
C LEU A 76 1.98 10.87 -1.72
N ALA A 77 3.16 10.58 -2.25
CA ALA A 77 4.43 10.85 -1.60
C ALA A 77 4.57 12.31 -1.16
N LYS A 78 4.21 13.25 -2.05
CA LYS A 78 4.21 14.68 -1.74
C LYS A 78 3.24 15.05 -0.62
N LYS A 79 2.04 14.47 -0.61
CA LYS A 79 1.00 14.76 0.39
C LYS A 79 1.35 14.17 1.76
N ALA A 80 1.77 12.91 1.79
CA ALA A 80 2.17 12.19 2.99
C ALA A 80 3.57 12.60 3.51
N GLN A 81 4.32 13.38 2.74
CA GLN A 81 5.71 13.77 3.03
C GLN A 81 6.65 12.56 3.23
N LEU A 82 6.41 11.50 2.45
CA LEU A 82 7.19 10.27 2.47
C LEU A 82 8.06 10.13 1.22
N GLN A 83 9.19 9.45 1.36
CA GLN A 83 9.97 8.99 0.23
C GLN A 83 9.34 7.73 -0.36
N VAL A 84 9.53 7.54 -1.67
CA VAL A 84 9.13 6.31 -2.37
C VAL A 84 10.33 5.37 -2.38
N LEU A 85 10.15 4.18 -1.81
CA LEU A 85 11.15 3.12 -1.79
C LEU A 85 10.98 2.23 -3.04
N SER A 86 12.10 1.75 -3.57
CA SER A 86 12.07 0.85 -4.73
C SER A 86 11.90 -0.60 -4.29
N TYR A 87 11.19 -1.40 -5.11
CA TYR A 87 11.15 -2.85 -4.99
C TYR A 87 11.34 -3.52 -6.36
N ASP A 88 11.92 -4.73 -6.38
CA ASP A 88 12.11 -5.50 -7.61
C ASP A 88 10.82 -6.28 -7.95
N PRO A 89 10.13 -5.98 -9.07
CA PRO A 89 8.92 -6.68 -9.48
C PRO A 89 9.15 -8.16 -9.82
N ARG A 90 10.41 -8.63 -9.89
CA ARG A 90 10.75 -10.04 -10.13
C ARG A 90 10.95 -10.83 -8.84
N GLN A 91 10.95 -10.17 -7.69
CA GLN A 91 11.20 -10.77 -6.37
C GLN A 91 9.97 -10.64 -5.44
N LEU A 92 8.76 -10.78 -5.99
CA LEU A 92 7.51 -10.55 -5.26
C LEU A 92 7.34 -11.43 -4.02
N ALA A 93 7.80 -12.67 -4.04
CA ALA A 93 7.71 -13.55 -2.87
C ALA A 93 8.54 -13.01 -1.69
N ALA A 94 9.80 -12.63 -1.94
CA ALA A 94 10.65 -12.03 -0.90
C ALA A 94 10.12 -10.67 -0.45
N PHE A 95 9.60 -9.86 -1.39
CA PHE A 95 8.98 -8.59 -1.05
C PHE A 95 7.72 -8.77 -0.19
N ALA A 96 6.87 -9.76 -0.50
CA ALA A 96 5.70 -10.06 0.30
C ALA A 96 6.06 -10.45 1.73
N GLU A 97 7.11 -11.25 1.94
CA GLU A 97 7.59 -11.56 3.29
C GLU A 97 8.03 -10.29 4.03
N SER A 98 8.74 -9.37 3.36
CA SER A 98 9.09 -8.09 3.99
C SER A 98 7.86 -7.26 4.38
N LEU A 99 6.80 -7.26 3.56
CA LEU A 99 5.56 -6.53 3.85
C LEU A 99 4.83 -7.11 5.07
N ARG A 100 4.89 -8.43 5.29
CA ARG A 100 4.27 -9.09 6.47
C ARG A 100 4.91 -8.69 7.80
N GLU A 101 6.16 -8.23 7.76
CA GLU A 101 6.93 -7.80 8.93
C GLU A 101 6.76 -6.30 9.21
N MET A 102 6.09 -5.54 8.33
CA MET A 102 5.88 -4.11 8.51
C MET A 102 4.68 -3.80 9.43
N GLU A 103 4.63 -2.57 9.91
CA GLU A 103 3.53 -2.01 10.69
C GLU A 103 2.96 -0.74 10.02
N GLY A 104 1.70 -0.43 10.32
CA GLY A 104 1.00 0.74 9.79
C GLY A 104 0.45 0.54 8.38
N VAL A 105 0.22 1.62 7.64
CA VAL A 105 -0.37 1.55 6.29
C VAL A 105 0.74 1.63 5.23
N VAL A 106 0.99 0.51 4.56
CA VAL A 106 2.00 0.40 3.50
C VAL A 106 1.35 0.46 2.14
N VAL A 107 1.81 1.35 1.27
CA VAL A 107 1.22 1.57 -0.06
C VAL A 107 2.20 1.13 -1.15
N VAL A 108 1.74 0.34 -2.11
CA VAL A 108 2.56 -0.27 -3.15
C VAL A 108 1.97 0.00 -4.54
N ALA A 109 2.74 0.68 -5.40
CA ALA A 109 2.43 0.92 -6.80
C ALA A 109 3.15 -0.09 -7.72
N GLY A 110 2.39 -0.88 -8.47
CA GLY A 110 2.90 -1.93 -9.35
C GLY A 110 2.30 -1.91 -10.77
N HIS A 111 2.09 -3.11 -11.32
CA HIS A 111 1.66 -3.34 -12.70
C HIS A 111 0.43 -4.26 -12.76
N SER A 112 -0.19 -4.34 -13.94
CA SER A 112 -1.32 -5.24 -14.24
C SER A 112 -1.02 -6.71 -13.95
N ASN A 113 0.24 -7.14 -14.02
CA ASN A 113 0.66 -8.50 -13.69
C ASN A 113 1.20 -8.65 -12.26
N THR A 114 1.96 -7.67 -11.74
CA THR A 114 2.61 -7.80 -10.42
C THR A 114 1.70 -7.44 -9.26
N THR A 115 0.80 -6.46 -9.42
CA THR A 115 -0.19 -6.10 -8.39
C THR A 115 -1.10 -7.28 -8.05
N PRO A 116 -1.75 -7.97 -9.01
CA PRO A 116 -2.62 -9.10 -8.67
C PRO A 116 -1.84 -10.32 -8.17
N GLU A 117 -0.60 -10.52 -8.61
CA GLU A 117 0.27 -11.57 -8.07
C GLU A 117 0.61 -11.30 -6.60
N LEU A 118 0.92 -10.06 -6.24
CA LEU A 118 1.20 -9.68 -4.85
C LEU A 118 -0.06 -9.78 -3.96
N VAL A 119 -1.25 -9.40 -4.48
CA VAL A 119 -2.54 -9.67 -3.81
C VAL A 119 -2.70 -11.16 -3.52
N LYS A 120 -2.40 -12.02 -4.50
CA LYS A 120 -2.50 -13.48 -4.34
C LYS A 120 -1.51 -14.02 -3.31
N ILE A 121 -0.25 -13.58 -3.33
CA ILE A 121 0.76 -14.03 -2.35
C ILE A 121 0.35 -13.64 -0.93
N LEU A 122 -0.11 -12.40 -0.73
CA LEU A 122 -0.42 -11.88 0.60
C LEU A 122 -1.72 -12.47 1.17
N SER A 123 -2.78 -12.55 0.35
CA SER A 123 -4.14 -12.90 0.81
C SER A 123 -4.65 -14.28 0.38
N GLY A 124 -4.00 -14.94 -0.57
CA GLY A 124 -4.52 -16.15 -1.22
C GLY A 124 -5.62 -15.90 -2.26
N THR A 125 -6.13 -14.67 -2.36
CA THR A 125 -7.19 -14.29 -3.31
C THR A 125 -6.62 -14.03 -4.70
N THR A 126 -7.25 -14.60 -5.73
CA THR A 126 -6.90 -14.30 -7.13
C THR A 126 -7.84 -13.25 -7.68
N TRP A 127 -7.29 -12.12 -8.13
CA TRP A 127 -8.04 -11.03 -8.74
C TRP A 127 -7.30 -10.51 -9.98
N PRO A 128 -7.59 -11.00 -11.19
CA PRO A 128 -6.90 -10.54 -12.39
C PRO A 128 -7.25 -9.08 -12.70
N ILE A 129 -6.26 -8.30 -13.15
CA ILE A 129 -6.45 -6.93 -13.64
C ILE A 129 -6.31 -6.97 -15.16
N ASP A 130 -7.30 -6.47 -15.88
CA ASP A 130 -7.19 -6.30 -17.33
C ASP A 130 -6.20 -5.18 -17.68
N GLU A 131 -5.48 -5.31 -18.79
CA GLU A 131 -4.51 -4.30 -19.22
C GLU A 131 -5.13 -2.91 -19.47
N SER A 132 -6.43 -2.81 -19.70
CA SER A 132 -7.15 -1.54 -19.84
C SER A 132 -7.66 -0.96 -18.50
N THR A 133 -7.58 -1.71 -17.40
CA THR A 133 -8.08 -1.30 -16.07
C THR A 133 -6.99 -0.61 -15.25
N PHE A 134 -7.23 0.65 -14.87
CA PHE A 134 -6.27 1.49 -14.14
C PHE A 134 -6.80 1.98 -12.79
N ASP A 135 -8.05 1.66 -12.46
CA ASP A 135 -8.74 2.18 -11.29
C ASP A 135 -8.84 1.18 -10.13
N ASP A 136 -8.30 -0.02 -10.24
CA ASP A 136 -8.34 -0.98 -9.14
C ASP A 136 -7.43 -0.56 -7.96
N LEU A 137 -8.02 -0.48 -6.77
CA LEU A 137 -7.36 -0.31 -5.49
C LEU A 137 -7.68 -1.52 -4.61
N PHE A 138 -6.66 -2.18 -4.06
CA PHE A 138 -6.83 -3.31 -3.15
C PHE A 138 -6.33 -2.91 -1.76
N ILE A 139 -7.10 -3.23 -0.73
CA ILE A 139 -6.71 -3.04 0.67
C ILE A 139 -6.73 -4.40 1.35
N LEU A 140 -5.56 -4.84 1.78
CA LEU A 140 -5.38 -6.07 2.53
C LEU A 140 -5.17 -5.69 3.99
N LYS A 141 -6.16 -6.00 4.83
CA LYS A 141 -6.04 -5.75 6.28
C LYS A 141 -5.51 -6.98 6.97
N GLN A 142 -4.41 -6.87 7.69
CA GLN A 142 -3.86 -8.01 8.41
C GLN A 142 -4.70 -8.31 9.66
N THR A 143 -5.01 -9.57 9.86
CA THR A 143 -5.81 -10.11 10.98
C THR A 143 -5.08 -11.28 11.61
N GLU A 144 -5.52 -11.74 12.78
CA GLU A 144 -4.97 -12.95 13.44
C GLU A 144 -5.10 -14.22 12.58
N HIS A 145 -5.95 -14.21 11.56
CA HIS A 145 -6.24 -15.36 10.69
C HIS A 145 -5.74 -15.18 9.25
N GLY A 146 -4.94 -14.16 8.95
CA GLY A 146 -4.45 -13.86 7.60
C GLY A 146 -4.83 -12.44 7.15
N PHE A 147 -5.12 -12.23 5.87
CA PHE A 147 -5.51 -10.91 5.35
C PHE A 147 -6.98 -10.86 4.95
N GLU A 148 -7.72 -9.86 5.44
CA GLU A 148 -9.04 -9.51 4.91
C GLU A 148 -8.86 -8.68 3.63
N PHE A 149 -9.35 -9.21 2.51
CA PHE A 149 -9.26 -8.57 1.19
C PHE A 149 -10.46 -7.64 0.95
N ASN A 150 -10.20 -6.39 0.61
CA ASN A 150 -11.19 -5.44 0.12
C ASN A 150 -10.73 -4.84 -1.21
N HIS A 151 -11.66 -4.68 -2.16
CA HIS A 151 -11.41 -4.09 -3.48
C HIS A 151 -12.29 -2.85 -3.67
N TYR A 152 -11.68 -1.81 -4.22
CA TYR A 152 -12.29 -0.52 -4.49
C TYR A 152 -11.88 -0.03 -5.89
N SER A 153 -12.67 0.90 -6.44
CA SER A 153 -12.26 1.69 -7.62
C SER A 153 -11.68 3.03 -7.16
N SER A 154 -10.70 3.56 -7.89
CA SER A 154 -10.15 4.92 -7.74
C SER A 154 -11.18 6.03 -8.05
N ASN A 155 -12.38 5.66 -8.51
CA ASN A 155 -13.53 6.54 -8.63
C ASN A 155 -14.43 6.56 -7.37
N ALA A 156 -14.11 5.75 -6.35
CA ALA A 156 -14.82 5.78 -5.07
C ALA A 156 -14.71 7.16 -4.41
N THR A 157 -15.69 7.52 -3.57
CA THR A 157 -15.69 8.77 -2.81
C THR A 157 -14.84 8.66 -1.54
N SER A 158 -14.72 7.46 -0.97
CA SER A 158 -13.95 7.16 0.24
C SER A 158 -13.49 5.70 0.25
N LEU A 159 -12.39 5.42 0.95
CA LEU A 159 -11.91 4.06 1.26
C LEU A 159 -12.28 3.61 2.70
N THR A 160 -12.94 4.48 3.47
CA THR A 160 -13.30 4.23 4.88
C THR A 160 -14.78 3.94 5.10
N GLU A 161 -15.62 4.08 4.07
CA GLU A 161 -17.04 3.73 4.16
C GLU A 161 -17.22 2.21 3.97
N LYS A 162 -17.47 1.52 5.08
CA LYS A 162 -18.25 0.27 5.12
C LYS A 162 -19.60 0.57 5.77
#